data_AF-A0A7V8NS04-F1
#
_entry.id   AF-A0A7V8NS04-F1
#
_cell.length_a   1.000
_cell.length_b   1.000
_cell.length_c   1.000
_cell.angle_alpha   90.00
_cell.angle_beta   90.00
_cell.angle_gamma   90.00
#
_symmetry.space_group_name_H-M   'P 1'
#
loop_
_entity.id
_entity.type
_entity.pdbx_description
1 polymer ?
#
loop_
_entity_poly.entity_id
_entity_poly.type
_entity_poly.pdbx_seq_one_letter_code
_entity_poly.pdbx_strand_id
1 'polypeptide(L)'
;GVLLDLHYSKFNSDFGSGTYESASLSKNFSDSFRVQVYGGHQIFHTALSSNTNSNFVNGVVDFNLGPRYFVEGNFGWYSGAALSYKQWSTIFGYRLGGFRK
;
A
#
# COMPACT_ATOMS: atom_id res chain seq x y z
N GLY A 1 16.30 -10.10 0.34
CA GLY A 1 15.95 -10.17 1.79
C GLY A 1 14.45 -9.98 1.96
N VAL A 2 13.91 -10.41 3.09
CA VAL A 2 12.53 -10.08 3.51
C VAL A 2 12.61 -8.85 4.41
N LEU A 3 11.76 -7.86 4.17
CA LEU A 3 11.65 -6.66 4.97
C LEU A 3 10.24 -6.58 5.56
N LEU A 4 10.19 -6.53 6.89
CA LEU A 4 8.97 -6.29 7.66
C LEU A 4 9.03 -4.85 8.18
N ASP A 5 7.97 -4.10 7.96
CA ASP A 5 7.83 -2.71 8.39
C ASP A 5 6.52 -2.56 9.14
N LEU A 6 6.55 -1.93 10.31
CA LEU A 6 5.40 -1.74 11.19
C LEU A 6 5.32 -0.26 11.53
N HIS A 7 4.18 0.36 11.20
CA HIS A 7 3.90 1.76 11.47
C HIS A 7 2.74 1.88 12.45
N TYR A 8 2.95 2.68 13.49
CA TYR A 8 1.90 3.09 14.42
C TYR A 8 1.96 4.61 14.57
N SER A 9 0.85 5.27 14.24
CA SER A 9 0.70 6.71 14.35
C SER A 9 -0.58 7.02 15.10
N LYS A 10 -0.47 7.85 16.14
CA LYS A 10 -1.62 8.39 16.88
C LYS A 10 -1.57 9.89 16.81
N PHE A 11 -2.70 10.51 16.50
CA PHE A 11 -2.84 11.96 16.52
C PHE A 11 -4.03 12.34 17.39
N ASN A 12 -3.88 13.44 18.12
CA ASN A 12 -4.93 14.01 18.95
C ASN A 12 -4.91 15.53 18.76
N SER A 13 -5.96 16.06 18.15
CA SER A 13 -6.12 17.48 17.84
C SER A 13 -7.55 17.90 18.14
N ASP A 14 -7.76 19.19 18.39
CA ASP A 14 -9.08 19.78 18.65
C ASP A 14 -10.07 19.59 17.49
N PHE A 15 -9.56 19.28 16.28
CA PHE A 15 -10.35 19.05 15.07
C PHE A 15 -10.57 17.56 14.75
N GLY A 16 -9.87 16.65 15.44
CA GLY A 16 -9.99 15.22 15.23
C GLY A 16 -8.91 14.41 15.93
N SER A 17 -9.26 13.18 16.31
CA SER A 17 -8.34 12.22 16.93
C SER A 17 -8.42 10.88 16.20
N GLY A 18 -7.31 10.14 16.18
CA GLY A 18 -7.29 8.88 15.46
C GLY A 18 -6.01 8.09 15.65
N THR A 19 -6.11 6.84 15.24
CA THR A 19 -5.03 5.87 15.28
C THR A 19 -4.89 5.23 13.91
N TYR A 20 -3.66 5.12 13.44
CA TYR A 20 -3.30 4.48 12.19
C TYR A 20 -2.25 3.42 12.48
N GLU A 21 -2.57 2.18 12.17
CA GLU A 21 -1.70 1.03 12.34
C GLU A 21 -1.53 0.39 10.97
N SER A 22 -0.30 0.18 10.52
CA SER A 22 -0.06 -0.56 9.28
C SER A 22 1.16 -1.46 9.40
N ALA A 23 1.08 -2.58 8.72
CA ALA A 23 2.16 -3.54 8.59
C ALA A 23 2.41 -3.75 7.10
N SER A 24 3.67 -3.74 6.70
CA SER A 24 4.09 -4.11 5.35
C SER A 24 5.14 -5.20 5.39
N LEU A 25 5.00 -6.16 4.50
CA LEU A 25 5.97 -7.21 4.26
C LEU A 25 6.37 -7.14 2.80
N SER A 26 7.65 -6.95 2.53
CA SER A 26 8.19 -6.99 1.18
C SER A 26 9.30 -8.02 1.05
N LYS A 27 9.37 -8.64 -0.11
CA LYS A 27 10.43 -9.59 -0.45
C LYS A 27 10.87 -9.37 -1.89
N ASN A 28 12.17 -9.19 -2.05
CA ASN A 28 12.83 -9.24 -3.35
C ASN A 28 13.26 -10.69 -3.58
N PHE A 29 12.71 -11.31 -4.62
CA PHE A 29 13.06 -12.67 -5.04
C PHE A 29 14.23 -12.66 -6.02
N SER A 30 14.33 -11.61 -6.83
CA SER A 30 15.48 -11.31 -7.68
C SER A 30 15.67 -9.79 -7.75
N ASP A 31 16.69 -9.34 -8.47
CA ASP A 31 16.88 -7.90 -8.73
C ASP A 31 15.75 -7.30 -9.58
N SER A 32 15.00 -8.16 -10.28
CA SER A 32 13.93 -7.77 -11.18
C SER A 32 12.53 -8.01 -10.61
N PHE A 33 12.38 -8.89 -9.62
CA PHE A 33 11.07 -9.32 -9.10
C PHE A 33 10.93 -9.02 -7.60
N ARG A 34 9.95 -8.18 -7.27
CA ARG A 34 9.60 -7.80 -5.90
C ARG A 34 8.11 -8.03 -5.67
N VAL A 35 7.80 -8.54 -4.48
CA VAL A 35 6.43 -8.63 -3.99
C VAL A 35 6.36 -7.87 -2.67
N GLN A 36 5.30 -7.08 -2.50
CA GLN A 36 4.99 -6.39 -1.27
C GLN A 36 3.52 -6.63 -0.92
N VAL A 37 3.24 -6.91 0.34
CA VAL A 37 1.89 -6.92 0.89
C VAL A 37 1.88 -5.96 2.05
N TYR A 38 0.94 -5.04 2.09
CA TYR A 38 0.77 -4.13 3.21
C TYR A 38 -0.69 -3.99 3.56
N GLY A 39 -0.98 -4.00 4.84
CA GLY A 39 -2.33 -3.87 5.34
C GLY A 39 -2.32 -3.08 6.63
N GLY A 40 -3.48 -2.54 6.97
CA GLY A 40 -3.57 -1.71 8.14
C GLY A 40 -4.99 -1.41 8.51
N HIS A 41 -5.07 -0.75 9.65
CA HIS A 41 -6.28 -0.31 10.29
C HIS A 41 -6.16 1.16 10.58
N GLN A 42 -7.19 1.91 10.23
CA GLN A 42 -7.26 3.32 10.55
C GLN A 42 -8.61 3.61 11.21
N ILE A 43 -8.54 4.31 12.34
CA ILE A 43 -9.69 4.86 13.04
C ILE A 43 -9.55 6.37 13.03
N PHE A 44 -10.54 7.04 12.49
CA PHE A 44 -10.60 8.49 12.43
C PHE A 44 -11.87 8.98 13.13
N HIS A 45 -11.68 9.77 14.19
CA HIS A 45 -12.75 10.50 14.87
C HIS A 45 -12.62 11.98 14.52
N THR A 46 -13.66 12.56 13.91
CA THR A 46 -13.74 14.01 13.73
C THR A 46 -15.04 14.51 14.33
N ALA A 47 -15.08 15.78 14.75
CA ALA A 47 -16.32 16.40 15.25
C ALA A 47 -17.39 16.59 14.15
N LEU A 48 -16.99 16.46 12.87
CA LEU A 48 -17.80 16.78 11.70
C LEU A 48 -18.32 15.54 10.95
N SER A 49 -17.87 14.33 11.31
CA SER A 49 -18.27 13.08 10.65
C SER A 49 -18.37 11.93 11.64
N SER A 50 -19.17 10.91 11.29
CA SER A 50 -19.26 9.69 12.08
C SER A 50 -17.91 8.97 12.15
N ASN A 51 -17.68 8.28 13.27
CA ASN A 51 -16.46 7.53 13.51
C ASN A 51 -16.16 6.58 12.34
N THR A 52 -15.05 6.83 11.65
CA THR A 52 -14.70 6.12 10.43
C THR A 52 -13.60 5.12 10.75
N ASN A 53 -14.03 3.88 10.93
CA ASN A 53 -13.14 2.72 11.03
C ASN A 53 -12.99 2.13 9.63
N SER A 54 -11.74 1.96 9.17
CA SER A 54 -11.48 1.23 7.93
C SER A 54 -10.23 0.38 8.02
N ASN A 55 -10.35 -0.80 7.43
CA ASN A 55 -9.29 -1.76 7.23
C ASN A 55 -8.92 -1.76 5.75
N PHE A 56 -7.65 -1.94 5.46
CA PHE A 56 -7.19 -2.09 4.10
C PHE A 56 -6.12 -3.17 4.02
N VAL A 57 -6.10 -3.88 2.90
CA VAL A 57 -5.06 -4.83 2.55
C VAL A 57 -4.71 -4.59 1.09
N ASN A 58 -3.43 -4.39 0.81
CA ASN A 58 -2.89 -4.18 -0.51
C ASN A 58 -1.79 -5.20 -0.79
N GLY A 59 -1.75 -5.70 -2.02
CA GLY A 59 -0.69 -6.50 -2.57
C GLY A 59 -0.16 -5.81 -3.82
N VAL A 60 1.16 -5.71 -3.92
CA VAL A 60 1.88 -5.12 -5.04
C VAL A 60 2.89 -6.15 -5.53
N VAL A 61 2.91 -6.34 -6.84
CA VAL A 61 3.84 -7.22 -7.52
C VAL A 61 4.53 -6.40 -8.59
N ASP A 62 5.85 -6.26 -8.46
CA ASP A 62 6.69 -5.52 -9.39
C ASP A 62 7.60 -6.48 -10.13
N PHE A 63 7.56 -6.42 -11.46
CA PHE A 63 8.43 -7.20 -12.32
C PHE A 63 9.10 -6.33 -13.38
N ASN A 64 10.42 -6.28 -13.35
CA ASN A 64 11.22 -5.59 -14.34
C ASN A 64 11.60 -6.59 -15.46
N LEU A 65 11.13 -6.32 -16.67
CA LEU A 65 11.41 -7.07 -17.88
C LEU A 65 12.65 -6.45 -18.56
N GLY A 66 13.82 -6.90 -18.12
CA GLY A 66 15.10 -6.35 -18.57
C GLY A 66 15.32 -4.91 -18.09
N PRO A 67 16.16 -4.12 -18.80
CA PRO A 67 16.60 -2.81 -18.30
C PRO A 67 15.56 -1.70 -18.44
N ARG A 68 14.50 -1.90 -19.24
CA ARG A 68 13.60 -0.80 -19.64
C ARG A 68 12.12 -1.08 -19.45
N TYR A 69 11.67 -2.32 -19.46
CA TYR A 69 10.25 -2.62 -19.30
C TYR A 69 9.96 -2.99 -17.85
N PHE A 70 8.76 -2.64 -17.40
CA PHE A 70 8.23 -3.14 -16.14
C PHE A 70 6.74 -3.43 -16.25
N VAL A 71 6.33 -4.43 -15.48
CA VAL A 71 4.94 -4.77 -15.21
C VAL A 71 4.75 -4.62 -13.71
N GLU A 72 3.72 -3.90 -13.32
CA GLU A 72 3.32 -3.76 -11.92
C GLU A 72 1.86 -4.16 -11.78
N GLY A 73 1.56 -5.03 -10.83
CA GLY A 73 0.21 -5.42 -10.47
C GLY A 73 -0.10 -4.97 -9.06
N ASN A 74 -1.19 -4.24 -8.88
CA ASN A 74 -1.69 -3.83 -7.57
C ASN A 74 -3.06 -4.44 -7.34
N PHE A 75 -3.29 -4.95 -6.13
CA PHE A 75 -4.58 -5.42 -5.67
C PHE A 75 -4.84 -4.83 -4.29
N GLY A 76 -5.94 -4.10 -4.14
CA GLY A 76 -6.35 -3.47 -2.91
C GLY A 76 -7.74 -3.92 -2.52
N TRP A 77 -7.88 -4.36 -1.27
CA TRP A 77 -9.17 -4.60 -0.63
C TRP A 77 -9.32 -3.62 0.52
N TYR A 78 -10.32 -2.76 0.41
CA TYR A 78 -10.67 -1.75 1.39
C TYR A 78 -12.03 -2.11 2.00
N SER A 79 -12.10 -2.13 3.32
CA SER A 79 -13.34 -2.33 4.08
C SER A 79 -13.45 -1.25 5.14
N GLY A 80 -14.33 -0.28 4.91
CA GLY A 80 -14.59 0.82 5.83
C GLY A 80 -16.08 1.03 6.09
N ALA A 81 -16.36 1.76 7.18
CA ALA A 81 -17.72 2.08 7.62
C ALA A 81 -18.53 2.88 6.58
N ALA A 82 -17.88 3.71 5.76
CA ALA A 82 -18.53 4.50 4.72
C ALA A 82 -18.55 3.81 3.35
N LEU A 83 -17.49 3.07 3.01
CA LEU A 83 -17.35 2.41 1.71
C LEU A 83 -16.44 1.20 1.82
N SER A 84 -16.84 0.11 1.18
CA SER A 84 -16.04 -1.10 1.01
C SER A 84 -15.91 -1.40 -0.47
N TYR A 85 -14.69 -1.56 -0.96
CA TYR A 85 -14.42 -1.80 -2.37
C TYR A 85 -13.17 -2.64 -2.57
N LYS A 86 -13.11 -3.29 -3.73
CA LYS A 86 -11.94 -4.01 -4.21
C LYS A 86 -11.46 -3.31 -5.47
N GLN A 87 -10.20 -2.97 -5.51
CA GLN A 87 -9.56 -2.33 -6.64
C GLN A 87 -8.40 -3.20 -7.08
N TRP A 88 -8.23 -3.33 -8.40
CA TRP A 88 -7.05 -3.94 -8.98
C TRP A 88 -6.59 -3.08 -10.13
N SER A 89 -5.28 -3.04 -10.35
CA SER A 89 -4.69 -2.36 -11.48
C SER A 89 -3.48 -3.12 -11.98
N THR A 90 -3.26 -3.03 -13.29
CA THR A 90 -2.07 -3.55 -13.94
C THR A 90 -1.47 -2.41 -14.74
N ILE A 91 -0.20 -2.14 -14.52
CA ILE A 91 0.55 -1.09 -15.18
C ILE A 91 1.64 -1.78 -15.98
N PHE A 92 1.71 -1.45 -17.28
CA PHE A 92 2.84 -1.80 -18.12
C PHE A 92 3.52 -0.50 -18.55
N GLY A 93 4.83 -0.44 -18.37
CA GLY A 93 5.58 0.77 -18.65
C GLY A 93 6.95 0.51 -19.27
N TYR A 94 7.43 1.54 -19.95
CA TYR A 94 8.78 1.61 -20.52
C TYR A 94 9.52 2.82 -19.93
N ARG A 95 10.71 2.58 -19.39
CA ARG A 95 11.56 3.63 -18.81
C ARG A 95 12.50 4.19 -19.89
N LEU A 96 12.38 5.48 -20.14
CA LEU A 96 13.27 6.24 -21.00
C LEU A 96 14.55 6.60 -20.22
N GLY A 97 15.71 6.12 -20.66
CA GLY A 97 16.99 6.40 -20.00
C GLY A 97 18.13 5.44 -20.39
N GLY A 98 19.31 5.70 -19.85
CA GLY A 98 20.50 4.85 -20.02
C GLY A 98 20.34 3.49 -19.34
N PHE A 99 20.95 2.45 -19.92
CA PHE A 99 20.95 1.10 -19.35
C PHE A 99 21.51 1.15 -17.92
N ARG A 100 20.73 0.72 -16.91
CA ARG A 100 21.32 0.37 -15.61
C ARG A 100 22.24 -0.82 -15.86
N LYS A 101 23.54 -0.63 -15.59
CA LYS A 101 24.53 -1.71 -15.56
C LYS A 101 24.14 -2.74 -14.52
#